data_AF-A0A4R6T1V0-F1
#
_entry.id   AF-A0A4R6T1V0-F1
#
_cell.length_a   1.000
_cell.length_b   1.000
_cell.length_c   1.000
_cell.angle_alpha   90.00
_cell.angle_beta   90.00
_cell.angle_gamma   90.00
#
_symmetry.space_group_name_H-M   'P 1'
#
loop_
_entity.id
_entity.type
_entity.pdbx_description
1 polymer ?
#
loop_
_entity_poly.entity_id
_entity_poly.type
_entity_poly.pdbx_seq_one_letter_code
_entity_poly.pdbx_strand_id
1 'polypeptide(L)'
;MMKFRLLLILLVLTGFCYAQNPATPNRRNLDRYVNLDIRQQPISGVLSKMSKDCNFYFAYSTSILKQDSIVNIKVKDMPVRDVLDQLFDGKVDYKENGEYIILRYAANHLTIEPENITTADNLYLISGFIVDTRTGKKVKQASVYEKRLIQSTLTDDNGFFSLKFKGDYNAVVLTASKESYRDTSLVFLSDIAIKPEGVKDGGMGWGTAVFNSIENSGISRFFISSRQRIQSLNIPYYLANSPFQASILPGFSSHGIMSSQVVNKLSLNILGGYTAGVDGVELAGLFNINKGNVRSVQFAGLFNTVGGSVEGVQGAGLVNDVRTNMEGIQMAGLFNHVIKNAKGIQLAGLGNVVSDSLTGIQVAGLGNITSKATDGIQIAGLGNITSKSLNGMQIAGLVNYATDMNGVQIGLINISGRNTGYSIGLINYVHHGYHKISLSSNETIHANISLKTGNSKLYNIILAGKNYGDSARIETAGLGFGHDIIFNNTLSAAAEITGQFLYLGNWDYTNTLTRIQTNLQLQVFKGLTLYGGPVYSIYSSNAPTGSSAKGYKQQIAPAKHHSFDPNVKGWLGWNVGITIM
;
A
#
# COMPACT_ATOMS: atom_id res chain seq x y z
N MET A 1 14.76 -3.06 -71.34
CA MET A 1 13.67 -3.99 -71.69
C MET A 1 13.99 -5.48 -71.50
N MET A 2 15.23 -5.94 -71.65
CA MET A 2 15.57 -7.37 -71.57
C MET A 2 15.44 -8.00 -70.16
N LYS A 3 15.69 -7.23 -69.10
CA LYS A 3 15.56 -7.69 -67.70
C LYS A 3 14.11 -7.92 -67.24
N PHE A 4 13.15 -7.20 -67.83
CA PHE A 4 11.72 -7.34 -67.49
C PHE A 4 11.10 -8.59 -68.11
N ARG A 5 11.52 -8.95 -69.34
CA ARG A 5 11.10 -10.19 -69.99
C ARG A 5 11.68 -11.43 -69.30
N LEU A 6 12.90 -11.35 -68.77
CA LEU A 6 13.50 -12.45 -68.01
C LEU A 6 12.78 -12.68 -66.67
N LEU A 7 12.37 -11.61 -65.98
CA LEU A 7 11.59 -11.69 -64.74
C LEU A 7 10.21 -12.31 -64.98
N LEU A 8 9.55 -11.96 -66.09
CA LEU A 8 8.23 -12.49 -66.44
C LEU A 8 8.29 -13.98 -66.82
N ILE A 9 9.36 -14.41 -67.51
CA ILE A 9 9.60 -15.83 -67.80
C ILE A 9 9.89 -16.61 -66.52
N LEU A 10 10.67 -16.04 -65.58
CA LEU A 10 10.93 -16.69 -64.29
C LEU A 10 9.66 -16.83 -63.43
N LEU A 11 8.79 -15.81 -63.43
CA LEU A 11 7.51 -15.82 -62.71
C LEU A 11 6.53 -16.87 -63.26
N VAL A 12 6.49 -17.03 -64.58
CA VAL A 12 5.67 -18.07 -65.24
C VAL A 12 6.24 -19.47 -64.96
N LEU A 13 7.56 -19.66 -64.96
CA LEU A 13 8.20 -20.93 -64.61
C LEU A 13 8.00 -21.32 -63.14
N THR A 14 8.02 -20.36 -62.21
CA THR A 14 7.68 -20.64 -60.79
C THR A 14 6.20 -20.94 -60.59
N GLY A 15 5.32 -20.42 -61.45
CA GLY A 15 3.88 -20.73 -61.44
C GLY A 15 3.56 -22.14 -61.92
N PHE A 16 4.35 -22.70 -62.84
CA PHE A 16 4.15 -24.06 -63.36
C PHE A 16 4.73 -25.18 -62.49
N CYS A 17 5.65 -24.88 -61.56
CA CYS A 17 6.22 -25.88 -60.65
C CYS A 17 5.38 -26.18 -59.38
N TYR A 18 4.26 -25.49 -59.15
CA TYR A 18 3.37 -25.75 -58.00
C TYR A 18 2.11 -26.58 -58.32
N ALA A 19 1.97 -27.13 -59.54
CA ALA A 19 0.74 -27.78 -59.99
C ALA A 19 0.82 -29.31 -60.19
N GLN A 20 1.80 -30.01 -59.58
CA GLN A 20 1.88 -31.48 -59.62
C GLN A 20 2.13 -32.13 -58.25
N ASN A 21 1.36 -31.73 -57.25
CA ASN A 21 1.06 -32.60 -56.13
C ASN A 21 -0.46 -32.60 -55.95
N PRO A 22 -1.18 -33.70 -56.20
CA PRO A 22 -2.47 -33.89 -55.56
C PRO A 22 -2.18 -34.12 -54.08
N ALA A 23 -1.97 -33.04 -53.33
CA ALA A 23 -2.20 -33.06 -51.90
C ALA A 23 -3.70 -33.28 -51.75
N THR A 24 -4.14 -34.53 -51.72
CA THR A 24 -5.43 -34.86 -51.09
C THR A 24 -5.34 -34.25 -49.69
N PRO A 25 -6.18 -33.27 -49.34
CA PRO A 25 -6.21 -32.79 -47.98
C PRO A 25 -6.49 -34.02 -47.13
N ASN A 26 -5.62 -34.30 -46.17
CA ASN A 26 -5.69 -35.44 -45.27
C ASN A 26 -6.89 -35.24 -44.31
N ARG A 27 -8.11 -35.22 -44.86
CA ARG A 27 -9.36 -35.28 -44.13
C ARG A 27 -9.54 -36.74 -43.74
N ARG A 28 -9.37 -36.98 -42.44
CA ARG A 28 -9.72 -38.22 -41.76
C ARG A 28 -11.09 -38.69 -42.23
N ASN A 29 -11.22 -39.97 -42.55
CA ASN A 29 -12.44 -40.56 -43.13
C ASN A 29 -13.68 -40.36 -42.23
N LEU A 30 -13.48 -40.37 -40.91
CA LEU A 30 -14.47 -40.14 -39.85
C LEU A 30 -14.99 -38.69 -39.82
N ASP A 31 -14.20 -37.72 -40.30
CA ASP A 31 -14.58 -36.30 -40.38
C ASP A 31 -15.31 -35.95 -41.68
N ARG A 32 -15.53 -36.93 -42.59
CA ARG A 32 -16.31 -36.71 -43.81
C ARG A 32 -17.79 -36.62 -43.46
N TYR A 33 -18.48 -35.69 -44.09
CA TYR A 33 -19.89 -35.42 -43.83
C TYR A 33 -20.77 -36.25 -44.77
N VAL A 34 -21.81 -36.90 -44.21
CA VAL A 34 -22.77 -37.71 -44.96
C VAL A 34 -24.19 -37.20 -44.78
N ASN A 35 -25.00 -37.41 -45.82
CA ASN A 35 -26.44 -37.18 -45.82
C ASN A 35 -27.14 -38.52 -46.05
N LEU A 36 -27.83 -39.02 -45.03
CA LEU A 36 -28.52 -40.31 -45.08
C LEU A 36 -30.00 -40.10 -44.73
N ASP A 37 -30.90 -40.55 -45.59
CA ASP A 37 -32.31 -40.80 -45.27
C ASP A 37 -32.56 -42.28 -45.57
N ILE A 38 -32.52 -43.10 -44.53
CA ILE A 38 -32.60 -44.55 -44.59
C ILE A 38 -33.77 -45.01 -43.73
N ARG A 39 -34.65 -45.80 -44.34
CA ARG A 39 -35.81 -46.41 -43.68
C ARG A 39 -35.76 -47.91 -43.90
N GLN A 40 -35.83 -48.67 -42.81
CA GLN A 40 -35.84 -50.13 -42.79
C GLN A 40 -34.76 -50.80 -43.65
N GLN A 41 -33.49 -50.40 -43.52
CA GLN A 41 -32.38 -51.10 -44.16
C GLN A 41 -31.48 -51.80 -43.13
N PRO A 42 -30.84 -52.92 -43.50
CA PRO A 42 -29.84 -53.54 -42.66
C PRO A 42 -28.62 -52.62 -42.51
N ILE A 43 -27.97 -52.68 -41.34
CA ILE A 43 -26.75 -51.91 -41.02
C ILE A 43 -25.68 -52.05 -42.12
N SER A 44 -25.51 -53.25 -42.70
CA SER A 44 -24.58 -53.48 -43.81
C SER A 44 -24.86 -52.59 -45.04
N GLY A 45 -26.13 -52.34 -45.35
CA GLY A 45 -26.55 -51.44 -46.43
C GLY A 45 -26.21 -49.99 -46.13
N VAL A 46 -26.38 -49.56 -44.87
CA VAL A 46 -26.02 -48.21 -44.42
C VAL A 46 -24.52 -47.98 -44.50
N LEU A 47 -23.72 -48.91 -43.98
CA LEU A 47 -22.26 -48.85 -44.04
C LEU A 47 -21.73 -48.88 -45.49
N SER A 48 -22.34 -49.68 -46.36
CA SER A 48 -21.99 -49.74 -47.79
C SER A 48 -22.28 -48.43 -48.51
N LYS A 49 -23.42 -47.79 -48.21
CA LYS A 49 -23.77 -46.49 -48.76
C LYS A 49 -22.78 -45.42 -48.31
N MET A 50 -22.45 -45.37 -47.01
CA MET A 50 -21.44 -44.46 -46.48
C MET A 50 -20.06 -44.68 -47.11
N SER A 51 -19.65 -45.95 -47.28
CA SER A 51 -18.39 -46.32 -47.96
C SER A 51 -18.33 -45.76 -49.38
N LYS A 52 -19.44 -45.87 -50.12
CA LYS A 52 -19.56 -45.37 -51.50
C LYS A 52 -19.59 -43.84 -51.57
N ASP A 53 -20.42 -43.20 -50.75
CA ASP A 53 -20.62 -41.74 -50.76
C ASP A 53 -19.35 -41.00 -50.31
N CYS A 54 -18.55 -41.63 -49.45
CA CYS A 54 -17.35 -41.03 -48.89
C CYS A 54 -16.04 -41.69 -49.32
N ASN A 55 -16.00 -42.59 -50.30
CA ASN A 55 -14.78 -43.19 -50.85
C ASN A 55 -13.79 -43.71 -49.78
N PHE A 56 -14.26 -44.63 -48.94
CA PHE A 56 -13.48 -45.44 -47.99
C PHE A 56 -14.22 -46.77 -47.75
N TYR A 57 -13.63 -47.72 -47.02
CA TYR A 57 -14.22 -49.03 -46.74
C TYR A 57 -14.40 -49.25 -45.23
N PHE A 58 -15.43 -49.99 -44.83
CA PHE A 58 -15.53 -50.50 -43.45
C PHE A 58 -14.93 -51.89 -43.34
N ALA A 59 -14.17 -52.14 -42.27
CA ALA A 59 -13.66 -53.46 -41.93
C ALA A 59 -14.17 -53.86 -40.54
N TYR A 60 -14.86 -55.01 -40.44
CA TYR A 60 -15.45 -55.46 -39.18
C TYR A 60 -15.69 -56.97 -39.17
N SER A 61 -15.77 -57.56 -37.96
CA SER A 61 -16.14 -58.97 -37.80
C SER A 61 -17.66 -59.13 -37.83
N THR A 62 -18.15 -59.92 -38.78
CA THR A 62 -19.59 -60.20 -38.96
C THR A 62 -20.20 -60.98 -37.80
N SER A 63 -19.39 -61.70 -37.01
CA SER A 63 -19.85 -62.45 -35.84
C SER A 63 -20.20 -61.59 -34.62
N ILE A 64 -19.73 -60.34 -34.59
CA ILE A 64 -19.82 -59.47 -33.40
C ILE A 64 -20.75 -58.27 -33.64
N LEU A 65 -20.76 -57.71 -34.86
CA LEU A 65 -21.68 -56.65 -35.26
C LEU A 65 -22.86 -57.25 -36.04
N LYS A 66 -24.08 -57.16 -35.48
CA LYS A 66 -25.32 -57.71 -36.08
C LYS A 66 -25.70 -56.95 -37.37
N GLN A 67 -25.05 -57.28 -38.48
CA GLN A 67 -25.18 -56.58 -39.76
C GLN A 67 -26.59 -56.57 -40.34
N ASP A 68 -27.41 -57.56 -39.98
CA ASP A 68 -28.80 -57.71 -40.45
C ASP A 68 -29.80 -56.95 -39.57
N SER A 69 -29.34 -56.27 -38.52
CA SER A 69 -30.21 -55.41 -37.72
C SER A 69 -30.75 -54.27 -38.59
N ILE A 70 -32.07 -54.14 -38.61
CA ILE A 70 -32.78 -53.15 -39.39
C ILE A 70 -32.77 -51.82 -38.63
N VAL A 71 -32.32 -50.76 -39.28
CA VAL A 71 -32.20 -49.43 -38.68
C VAL A 71 -32.96 -48.38 -39.49
N ASN A 72 -33.35 -47.30 -38.81
CA ASN A 72 -33.86 -46.08 -39.42
C ASN A 72 -32.91 -44.95 -39.03
N ILE A 73 -32.29 -44.30 -40.01
CA ILE A 73 -31.37 -43.19 -39.74
C ILE A 73 -31.65 -42.06 -40.72
N LYS A 74 -31.86 -40.87 -40.17
CA LYS A 74 -32.08 -39.64 -40.93
C LYS A 74 -31.12 -38.57 -40.41
N VAL A 75 -30.04 -38.34 -41.14
CA VAL A 75 -28.98 -37.40 -40.78
C VAL A 75 -28.65 -36.53 -41.99
N LYS A 76 -28.42 -35.24 -41.75
CA LYS A 76 -28.02 -34.27 -42.77
C LYS A 76 -26.78 -33.56 -42.26
N ASP A 77 -25.77 -33.47 -43.12
CA ASP A 77 -24.49 -32.81 -42.86
C ASP A 77 -23.91 -33.22 -41.50
N MET A 78 -23.81 -34.54 -41.29
CA MET A 78 -23.26 -35.12 -40.07
C MET A 78 -21.97 -35.88 -40.38
N PRO A 79 -20.90 -35.73 -39.59
CA PRO A 79 -19.66 -36.46 -39.82
C PRO A 79 -19.86 -37.96 -39.57
N VAL A 80 -19.14 -38.79 -40.32
CA VAL A 80 -19.21 -40.26 -40.27
C VAL A 80 -19.09 -40.80 -38.83
N ARG A 81 -18.23 -40.21 -37.98
CA ARG A 81 -18.13 -40.60 -36.56
C ARG A 81 -19.45 -40.52 -35.80
N ASP A 82 -20.16 -39.41 -35.90
CA ASP A 82 -21.39 -39.15 -35.14
C ASP A 82 -22.51 -40.05 -35.66
N VAL A 83 -22.51 -40.33 -36.97
CA VAL A 83 -23.42 -41.30 -37.59
C VAL A 83 -23.17 -42.71 -37.06
N LEU A 84 -21.91 -43.12 -36.91
CA LEU A 84 -21.56 -44.43 -36.32
C LEU A 84 -21.95 -44.51 -34.85
N ASP A 85 -21.70 -43.45 -34.07
CA ASP A 85 -22.09 -43.37 -32.66
C ASP A 85 -23.62 -43.49 -32.49
N GLN A 86 -24.40 -42.82 -33.35
CA GLN A 86 -25.86 -42.94 -33.37
C GLN A 86 -26.33 -44.32 -33.85
N LEU A 87 -25.69 -44.87 -34.89
CA LEU A 87 -26.07 -46.15 -35.49
C LEU A 87 -25.85 -47.33 -34.53
N PHE A 88 -24.81 -47.25 -33.70
CA PHE A 88 -24.41 -48.32 -32.79
C PHE A 88 -24.61 -48.01 -31.30
N ASP A 89 -25.27 -46.89 -30.96
CA ASP A 89 -25.55 -46.49 -29.58
C ASP A 89 -24.27 -46.45 -28.71
N GLY A 90 -23.18 -45.95 -29.29
CA GLY A 90 -21.86 -45.87 -28.65
C GLY A 90 -21.21 -47.21 -28.30
N LYS A 91 -21.72 -48.36 -28.78
CA LYS A 91 -21.18 -49.70 -28.50
C LYS A 91 -20.09 -50.16 -29.46
N VAL A 92 -19.67 -49.28 -30.36
CA VAL A 92 -18.67 -49.56 -31.37
C VAL A 92 -17.56 -48.52 -31.29
N ASP A 93 -16.34 -49.01 -31.19
CA ASP A 93 -15.13 -48.23 -31.35
C ASP A 93 -14.68 -48.29 -32.81
N TYR A 94 -14.10 -47.20 -33.32
CA TYR A 94 -13.73 -47.06 -34.71
C TYR A 94 -12.29 -46.54 -34.85
N LYS A 95 -11.52 -47.16 -35.75
CA LYS A 95 -10.13 -46.81 -36.02
C LYS A 95 -9.88 -46.68 -37.52
N GLU A 96 -9.27 -45.57 -37.92
CA GLU A 96 -8.85 -45.37 -39.30
C GLU A 96 -7.52 -46.06 -39.59
N ASN A 97 -7.44 -46.73 -40.73
CA ASN A 97 -6.20 -47.27 -41.28
C ASN A 97 -6.22 -47.15 -42.81
N GLY A 98 -5.58 -46.11 -43.34
CA GLY A 98 -5.58 -45.80 -44.77
C GLY A 98 -7.00 -45.56 -45.29
N GLU A 99 -7.44 -46.39 -46.23
CA GLU A 99 -8.78 -46.32 -46.82
C GLU A 99 -9.84 -47.07 -45.99
N TYR A 100 -9.48 -47.66 -44.84
CA TYR A 100 -10.40 -48.43 -44.02
C TYR A 100 -10.78 -47.71 -42.72
N ILE A 101 -12.06 -47.80 -42.36
CA ILE A 101 -12.57 -47.57 -41.00
C ILE A 101 -12.85 -48.95 -40.38
N ILE A 102 -12.06 -49.33 -39.39
CA ILE A 102 -12.19 -50.60 -38.69
C ILE A 102 -13.19 -50.41 -37.55
N LEU A 103 -14.29 -51.18 -37.55
CA LEU A 103 -15.28 -51.17 -36.48
C LEU A 103 -15.06 -52.37 -35.55
N ARG A 104 -15.02 -52.09 -34.25
CA ARG A 104 -14.86 -53.10 -33.20
C ARG A 104 -15.94 -52.91 -32.14
N TYR A 105 -16.53 -54.00 -31.68
CA TYR A 105 -17.47 -53.93 -30.56
C TYR A 105 -16.74 -53.54 -29.26
N ALA A 106 -17.22 -52.49 -28.61
CA ALA A 106 -16.63 -51.87 -27.43
C ALA A 106 -17.74 -51.27 -26.55
N ALA A 107 -18.56 -52.14 -25.95
CA ALA A 107 -19.68 -51.70 -25.11
C ALA A 107 -19.24 -51.09 -23.77
N ASN A 108 -18.01 -51.34 -23.33
CA ASN A 108 -17.48 -50.82 -22.07
C ASN A 108 -16.40 -49.76 -22.33
N HIS A 109 -16.19 -48.90 -21.34
CA HIS A 109 -15.21 -47.83 -21.39
C HIS A 109 -14.30 -47.96 -20.17
N LEU A 110 -12.99 -47.83 -20.39
CA LEU A 110 -12.01 -47.87 -19.31
C LEU A 110 -11.27 -46.53 -19.22
N THR A 111 -10.78 -46.20 -18.03
CA THR A 111 -9.90 -45.07 -17.79
C THR A 111 -8.64 -45.52 -17.05
N ILE A 112 -7.58 -44.73 -17.18
CA ILE A 112 -6.32 -44.90 -16.45
C ILE A 112 -6.38 -43.94 -15.25
N GLU A 113 -6.37 -44.47 -14.04
CA GLU A 113 -6.26 -43.70 -12.79
C GLU A 113 -4.81 -43.81 -12.27
N PRO A 114 -3.95 -42.81 -12.52
CA PRO A 114 -2.58 -42.84 -12.01
C PRO A 114 -2.58 -42.66 -10.48
N GLU A 115 -1.78 -43.46 -9.78
CA GLU A 115 -1.56 -43.36 -8.33
C GLU A 115 -0.18 -42.76 -8.02
N ASN A 116 0.85 -43.18 -8.77
CA ASN A 116 2.21 -42.68 -8.59
C ASN A 116 2.84 -42.37 -9.95
N ILE A 117 3.44 -41.18 -10.04
CA ILE A 117 4.20 -40.70 -11.18
C ILE A 117 5.53 -40.21 -10.60
N THR A 118 6.58 -40.99 -10.78
CA THR A 118 7.93 -40.59 -10.37
C THR A 118 8.78 -40.29 -11.60
N THR A 119 9.34 -39.09 -11.62
CA THR A 119 10.29 -38.58 -12.61
C THR A 119 11.63 -38.35 -11.90
N ALA A 120 12.62 -39.21 -12.12
CA ALA A 120 13.96 -39.07 -11.52
C ALA A 120 15.03 -39.58 -12.48
N ASP A 121 16.05 -38.77 -12.79
CA ASP A 121 17.24 -39.16 -13.57
C ASP A 121 16.96 -39.95 -14.86
N ASN A 122 16.14 -39.40 -15.76
CA ASN A 122 15.70 -40.05 -17.00
C ASN A 122 14.97 -41.38 -16.77
N LEU A 123 14.38 -41.55 -15.59
CA LEU A 123 13.51 -42.66 -15.23
C LEU A 123 12.10 -42.14 -15.02
N TYR A 124 11.16 -42.77 -15.71
CA TYR A 124 9.73 -42.58 -15.52
C TYR A 124 9.18 -43.85 -14.92
N LEU A 125 8.54 -43.75 -13.76
CA LEU A 125 7.76 -44.82 -13.16
C LEU A 125 6.31 -44.34 -13.06
N ILE A 126 5.41 -45.00 -13.78
CA ILE A 126 3.98 -44.69 -13.76
C ILE A 126 3.25 -45.95 -13.31
N SER A 127 2.51 -45.84 -12.21
CA SER A 127 1.66 -46.90 -11.69
C SER A 127 0.28 -46.37 -11.33
N GLY A 128 -0.70 -47.26 -11.31
CA GLY A 128 -2.07 -46.92 -11.00
C GLY A 128 -3.03 -48.06 -11.34
N PHE A 129 -4.28 -47.72 -11.61
CA PHE A 129 -5.33 -48.70 -11.84
C PHE A 129 -6.06 -48.45 -13.16
N ILE A 130 -6.54 -49.53 -13.78
CA ILE A 130 -7.51 -49.45 -14.87
C ILE A 130 -8.91 -49.65 -14.31
N VAL A 131 -9.83 -48.76 -14.63
CA VAL A 131 -11.19 -48.74 -14.06
C VAL A 131 -12.23 -48.68 -15.17
N ASP A 132 -13.28 -49.49 -15.06
CA ASP A 132 -14.47 -49.37 -15.91
C ASP A 132 -15.25 -48.12 -15.50
N THR A 133 -15.43 -47.18 -16.42
CA THR A 133 -15.99 -45.85 -16.11
C THR A 133 -17.47 -45.88 -15.78
N ARG A 134 -18.18 -46.95 -16.12
CA ARG A 134 -19.63 -47.09 -15.90
C ARG A 134 -19.94 -47.79 -14.58
N THR A 135 -19.12 -48.76 -14.20
CA THR A 135 -19.32 -49.59 -13.00
C THR A 135 -18.41 -49.20 -11.84
N GLY A 136 -17.35 -48.43 -12.09
CA GLY A 136 -16.32 -48.09 -11.10
C GLY A 136 -15.45 -49.27 -10.67
N LYS A 137 -15.63 -50.46 -11.27
CA LYS A 137 -14.86 -51.65 -10.92
C LYS A 137 -13.48 -51.62 -11.56
N LYS A 138 -12.48 -52.13 -10.85
CA LYS A 138 -11.12 -52.29 -11.38
C LYS A 138 -11.09 -53.40 -12.45
N VAL A 139 -10.36 -53.16 -13.53
CA VAL A 139 -10.33 -54.03 -14.72
C VAL A 139 -9.06 -54.86 -14.70
N LYS A 140 -9.21 -56.16 -14.46
CA LYS A 140 -8.10 -57.12 -14.47
C LYS A 140 -7.64 -57.50 -15.88
N GLN A 141 -6.36 -57.85 -15.99
CA GLN A 141 -5.73 -58.30 -17.24
C GLN A 141 -5.95 -57.34 -18.43
N ALA A 142 -5.97 -56.04 -18.18
CA ALA A 142 -5.94 -55.00 -19.19
C ALA A 142 -4.49 -54.73 -19.60
N SER A 143 -4.25 -54.55 -20.91
CA SER A 143 -2.94 -54.17 -21.42
C SER A 143 -2.74 -52.68 -21.25
N VAL A 144 -1.67 -52.27 -20.57
CA VAL A 144 -1.24 -50.88 -20.46
C VAL A 144 0.11 -50.74 -21.15
N TYR A 145 0.26 -49.80 -22.08
CA TYR A 145 1.45 -49.73 -22.93
C TYR A 145 1.73 -48.32 -23.50
N GLU A 146 2.99 -48.02 -23.78
CA GLU A 146 3.43 -46.84 -24.54
C GLU A 146 3.83 -47.29 -25.95
N LYS A 147 3.19 -46.74 -26.99
CA LYS A 147 3.30 -47.21 -28.38
C LYS A 147 4.65 -46.94 -29.04
N ARG A 148 5.28 -45.81 -28.75
CA ARG A 148 6.57 -45.36 -29.31
C ARG A 148 7.74 -46.04 -28.63
N LEU A 149 7.63 -46.28 -27.32
CA LEU A 149 8.67 -46.92 -26.50
C LEU A 149 8.58 -48.45 -26.51
N ILE A 150 7.49 -49.01 -27.04
CA ILE A 150 7.27 -50.46 -27.15
C ILE A 150 7.39 -51.14 -25.77
N GLN A 151 6.88 -50.47 -24.73
CA GLN A 151 6.87 -50.98 -23.35
C GLN A 151 5.42 -51.25 -22.93
N SER A 152 5.16 -52.42 -22.33
CA SER A 152 3.82 -52.82 -21.91
C SER A 152 3.81 -53.65 -20.63
N THR A 153 2.70 -53.60 -19.89
CA THR A 153 2.38 -54.49 -18.77
C THR A 153 0.91 -54.89 -18.83
N LEU A 154 0.55 -55.95 -18.10
CA LEU A 154 -0.85 -56.28 -17.82
C LEU A 154 -1.23 -55.80 -16.42
N THR A 155 -2.50 -55.46 -16.23
CA THR A 155 -3.05 -55.24 -14.89
C THR A 155 -3.21 -56.56 -14.15
N ASP A 156 -3.01 -56.53 -12.83
CA ASP A 156 -3.26 -57.66 -11.93
C ASP A 156 -4.76 -57.91 -11.69
N ASP A 157 -5.10 -58.84 -10.80
CA ASP A 157 -6.50 -59.16 -10.45
C ASP A 157 -7.26 -58.01 -9.78
N ASN A 158 -6.54 -57.05 -9.21
CA ASN A 158 -7.08 -55.82 -8.62
C ASN A 158 -7.06 -54.65 -9.62
N GLY A 159 -6.69 -54.88 -10.87
CA GLY A 159 -6.61 -53.88 -11.93
C GLY A 159 -5.43 -52.92 -11.81
N PHE A 160 -4.44 -53.22 -10.97
CA PHE A 160 -3.22 -52.41 -10.79
C PHE A 160 -2.20 -52.67 -11.90
N PHE A 161 -1.53 -51.63 -12.37
CA PHE A 161 -0.39 -51.71 -13.30
C PHE A 161 0.80 -50.88 -12.81
N SER A 162 2.00 -51.25 -13.27
CA SER A 162 3.21 -50.45 -13.09
C SER A 162 4.10 -50.56 -14.33
N LEU A 163 4.52 -49.41 -14.86
CA LEU A 163 5.38 -49.30 -16.03
C LEU A 163 6.57 -48.40 -15.73
N LYS A 164 7.74 -48.86 -16.19
CA LYS A 164 9.00 -48.16 -16.04
C LYS A 164 9.61 -47.93 -17.42
N PHE A 165 10.04 -46.69 -17.68
CA PHE A 165 10.64 -46.28 -18.94
C PHE A 165 11.93 -45.51 -18.63
N LYS A 166 12.94 -45.65 -19.49
CA LYS A 166 14.21 -44.93 -19.39
C LYS A 166 14.37 -44.04 -20.63
N GLY A 167 14.81 -42.81 -20.44
CA GLY A 167 15.05 -41.83 -21.50
C GLY A 167 14.54 -40.44 -21.14
N ASP A 168 14.78 -39.48 -22.03
CA ASP A 168 14.29 -38.11 -21.92
C ASP A 168 13.19 -37.92 -22.97
N TYR A 169 11.95 -37.75 -22.52
CA TYR A 169 10.78 -37.67 -23.39
C TYR A 169 9.95 -36.46 -23.01
N ASN A 170 9.50 -35.65 -23.97
CA ASN A 170 8.64 -34.48 -23.69
C ASN A 170 7.25 -34.88 -23.15
N ALA A 171 6.78 -36.07 -23.53
CA ALA A 171 5.53 -36.64 -23.05
C ALA A 171 5.54 -38.16 -23.19
N VAL A 172 4.96 -38.86 -22.21
CA VAL A 172 4.71 -40.31 -22.23
C VAL A 172 3.22 -40.53 -22.47
N VAL A 173 2.85 -41.32 -23.49
CA VAL A 173 1.44 -41.60 -23.81
C VAL A 173 1.11 -43.04 -23.45
N LEU A 174 0.48 -43.23 -22.29
CA LEU A 174 0.02 -44.55 -21.87
C LEU A 174 -1.33 -44.87 -22.49
N THR A 175 -1.42 -45.98 -23.20
CA THR A 175 -2.64 -46.54 -23.75
C THR A 175 -3.06 -47.75 -22.93
N ALA A 176 -4.33 -47.80 -22.53
CA ALA A 176 -4.95 -48.99 -21.94
C ALA A 176 -5.91 -49.63 -22.96
N SER A 177 -5.88 -50.96 -23.07
CA SER A 177 -6.71 -51.76 -23.97
C SER A 177 -7.17 -53.05 -23.29
N LYS A 178 -8.44 -53.42 -23.51
CA LYS A 178 -9.04 -54.67 -23.06
C LYS A 178 -10.13 -55.10 -24.04
N GLU A 179 -10.34 -56.41 -24.19
CA GLU A 179 -11.41 -56.95 -25.03
C GLU A 179 -12.78 -56.38 -24.62
N SER A 180 -13.59 -55.98 -25.61
CA SER A 180 -14.91 -55.34 -25.42
C SER A 180 -14.90 -53.98 -24.71
N TYR A 181 -13.72 -53.41 -24.45
CA TYR A 181 -13.55 -52.03 -23.97
C TYR A 181 -13.02 -51.13 -25.09
N ARG A 182 -13.44 -49.86 -25.04
CA ARG A 182 -12.84 -48.79 -25.84
C ARG A 182 -11.44 -48.48 -25.32
N ASP A 183 -10.46 -48.39 -26.23
CA ASP A 183 -9.09 -48.04 -25.86
C ASP A 183 -9.04 -46.58 -25.36
N THR A 184 -8.28 -46.34 -24.29
CA THR A 184 -8.09 -44.99 -23.74
C THR A 184 -6.60 -44.68 -23.67
N SER A 185 -6.21 -43.46 -24.05
CA SER A 185 -4.84 -42.98 -23.93
C SER A 185 -4.76 -41.78 -23.00
N LEU A 186 -3.78 -41.76 -22.09
CA LEU A 186 -3.51 -40.66 -21.19
C LEU A 186 -2.11 -40.10 -21.47
N VAL A 187 -2.01 -38.78 -21.59
CA VAL A 187 -0.76 -38.08 -21.89
C VAL A 187 -0.19 -37.52 -20.61
N PHE A 188 1.00 -38.00 -20.23
CA PHE A 188 1.79 -37.46 -19.13
C PHE A 188 2.84 -36.52 -19.72
N LEU A 189 2.73 -35.22 -19.42
CA LEU A 189 3.74 -34.23 -19.80
C LEU A 189 4.92 -34.32 -18.82
N SER A 190 6.13 -34.21 -19.33
CA SER A 190 7.32 -34.18 -18.49
C SER A 190 7.46 -32.87 -17.75
N ASP A 191 7.96 -32.93 -16.52
CA ASP A 191 8.29 -31.74 -15.74
C ASP A 191 9.40 -30.97 -16.46
N ILE A 192 9.07 -29.78 -16.98
CA ILE A 192 10.08 -28.84 -17.45
C ILE A 192 10.69 -28.23 -16.19
N ALA A 193 11.86 -28.73 -15.78
CA ALA A 193 12.65 -28.11 -14.74
C ALA A 193 13.18 -26.76 -15.25
N ILE A 194 12.35 -25.71 -15.13
CA ILE A 194 12.79 -24.34 -15.36
C ILE A 194 13.78 -24.03 -14.24
N LYS A 195 15.08 -24.10 -14.55
CA LYS A 195 16.08 -23.41 -13.73
C LYS A 195 15.74 -21.93 -13.84
N PRO A 196 15.38 -21.24 -12.75
CA PRO A 196 15.18 -19.80 -12.83
C PRO A 196 16.55 -19.18 -13.11
N GLU A 197 16.91 -19.03 -14.38
CA GLU A 197 17.84 -17.99 -14.78
C GLU A 197 17.21 -16.69 -14.29
N GLY A 198 17.92 -16.02 -13.39
CA GLY A 198 17.41 -14.90 -12.62
C GLY A 198 16.72 -13.89 -13.53
N VAL A 199 15.41 -13.99 -13.61
CA VAL A 199 14.57 -12.85 -13.91
C VAL A 199 14.92 -11.88 -12.81
N LYS A 200 15.70 -10.84 -13.16
CA LYS A 200 15.71 -9.62 -12.39
C LYS A 200 14.28 -9.14 -12.44
N ASP A 201 13.52 -9.52 -11.42
CA ASP A 201 12.13 -9.14 -11.28
C ASP A 201 12.12 -7.61 -11.18
N GLY A 202 11.94 -6.95 -12.32
CA GLY A 202 11.54 -5.56 -12.38
C GLY A 202 10.09 -5.39 -11.88
N GLY A 203 9.39 -6.51 -11.64
CA GLY A 203 8.19 -6.57 -10.84
C GLY A 203 8.54 -6.28 -9.39
N MET A 204 8.25 -5.05 -8.99
CA MET A 204 8.14 -4.60 -7.61
C MET A 204 7.68 -5.75 -6.71
N GLY A 205 8.58 -6.31 -5.89
CA GLY A 205 8.30 -7.45 -5.03
C GLY A 205 7.27 -7.07 -3.96
N TRP A 206 5.99 -7.20 -4.28
CA TRP A 206 4.90 -7.00 -3.34
C TRP A 206 4.90 -8.16 -2.36
N GLY A 207 5.51 -7.98 -1.19
CA GLY A 207 5.46 -8.97 -0.14
C GLY A 207 4.01 -9.28 0.26
N THR A 208 3.72 -10.55 0.56
CA THR A 208 2.44 -11.03 1.11
C THR A 208 1.95 -10.23 2.33
N ALA A 209 2.87 -9.63 3.09
CA ALA A 209 2.56 -8.75 4.21
C ALA A 209 1.77 -7.48 3.84
N VAL A 210 2.03 -6.89 2.66
CA VAL A 210 1.32 -5.69 2.18
C VAL A 210 -0.13 -6.03 1.83
N PHE A 211 -0.33 -7.17 1.14
CA PHE A 211 -1.64 -7.63 0.68
C PHE A 211 -2.61 -7.96 1.83
N ASN A 212 -2.11 -8.47 2.96
CA ASN A 212 -2.93 -8.82 4.12
C ASN A 212 -3.30 -7.60 4.99
N SER A 213 -2.56 -6.50 4.91
CA SER A 213 -2.79 -5.34 5.79
C SER A 213 -4.13 -4.64 5.48
N ILE A 214 -4.46 -4.48 4.20
CA ILE A 214 -5.67 -3.77 3.75
C ILE A 214 -6.93 -4.57 4.04
N GLU A 215 -6.94 -5.87 3.72
CA GLU A 215 -8.10 -6.74 3.92
C GLU A 215 -8.43 -6.96 5.40
N ASN A 216 -7.47 -6.68 6.29
CA ASN A 216 -7.67 -6.72 7.72
C ASN A 216 -8.03 -5.37 8.35
N SER A 217 -7.90 -4.25 7.62
CA SER A 217 -8.29 -2.94 8.12
C SER A 217 -9.81 -2.83 8.29
N GLY A 218 -10.27 -2.16 9.36
CA GLY A 218 -11.70 -2.10 9.71
C GLY A 218 -12.57 -1.49 8.61
N ILE A 219 -12.12 -0.38 8.01
CA ILE A 219 -12.89 0.33 6.97
C ILE A 219 -12.89 -0.46 5.66
N SER A 220 -11.75 -0.97 5.19
CA SER A 220 -11.71 -1.73 3.94
C SER A 220 -12.45 -3.07 4.06
N ARG A 221 -12.41 -3.73 5.22
CA ARG A 221 -13.15 -4.98 5.46
C ARG A 221 -14.66 -4.80 5.33
N PHE A 222 -15.20 -3.63 5.67
CA PHE A 222 -16.63 -3.34 5.52
C PHE A 222 -17.06 -3.25 4.04
N PHE A 223 -16.19 -2.72 3.17
CA PHE A 223 -16.51 -2.48 1.75
C PHE A 223 -16.07 -3.61 0.80
N ILE A 224 -15.36 -4.63 1.29
CA ILE A 224 -14.89 -5.78 0.50
C ILE A 224 -15.61 -7.05 0.96
N SER A 225 -16.15 -7.83 0.02
CA SER A 225 -16.83 -9.10 0.31
C SER A 225 -15.87 -10.24 0.68
N SER A 226 -16.35 -11.22 1.44
CA SER A 226 -15.59 -12.44 1.77
C SER A 226 -15.11 -13.20 0.52
N ARG A 227 -15.91 -13.21 -0.56
CA ARG A 227 -15.53 -13.86 -1.83
C ARG A 227 -14.32 -13.20 -2.47
N GLN A 228 -14.24 -11.87 -2.45
CA GLN A 228 -13.09 -11.13 -2.97
C GLN A 228 -11.83 -11.36 -2.13
N ARG A 229 -11.98 -11.41 -0.81
CA ARG A 229 -10.87 -11.70 0.12
C ARG A 229 -10.31 -13.12 -0.11
N ILE A 230 -11.20 -14.11 -0.19
CA ILE A 230 -10.79 -15.51 -0.48
C ILE A 230 -10.10 -15.60 -1.84
N GLN A 231 -10.66 -14.96 -2.89
CA GLN A 231 -10.01 -14.93 -4.20
C GLN A 231 -8.59 -14.36 -4.11
N SER A 232 -8.45 -13.24 -3.42
CA SER A 232 -7.18 -12.55 -3.24
C SER A 232 -6.14 -13.38 -2.49
N LEU A 233 -6.57 -14.15 -1.49
CA LEU A 233 -5.72 -15.11 -0.77
C LEU A 233 -5.35 -16.34 -1.62
N ASN A 234 -6.18 -16.73 -2.57
CA ASN A 234 -5.93 -17.90 -3.43
C ASN A 234 -4.91 -17.62 -4.55
N ILE A 235 -4.80 -16.37 -5.00
CA ILE A 235 -3.87 -15.97 -6.08
C ILE A 235 -3.01 -14.74 -5.67
N PRO A 236 -2.24 -14.82 -4.58
CA PRO A 236 -1.55 -13.66 -4.01
C PRO A 236 -0.40 -13.14 -4.89
N TYR A 237 0.14 -13.98 -5.78
CA TYR A 237 1.29 -13.65 -6.64
C TYR A 237 0.90 -13.31 -8.08
N TYR A 238 -0.39 -13.39 -8.42
CA TYR A 238 -0.85 -13.03 -9.76
C TYR A 238 -1.12 -11.53 -9.82
N LEU A 239 -0.37 -10.81 -10.64
CA LEU A 239 -0.59 -9.40 -10.95
C LEU A 239 -0.64 -9.19 -12.45
N ALA A 240 -1.68 -8.50 -12.92
CA ALA A 240 -1.84 -8.11 -14.30
C ALA A 240 -1.88 -6.59 -14.44
N ASN A 241 -1.49 -6.08 -15.61
CA ASN A 241 -1.59 -4.65 -15.91
C ASN A 241 -2.73 -4.42 -16.91
N SER A 242 -3.51 -3.36 -16.69
CA SER A 242 -4.58 -2.94 -17.59
C SER A 242 -4.50 -1.45 -17.90
N PRO A 243 -4.76 -1.01 -19.14
CA PRO A 243 -4.77 0.41 -19.48
C PRO A 243 -5.92 1.16 -18.79
N PHE A 244 -7.09 0.54 -18.62
CA PHE A 244 -8.25 1.16 -17.99
C PHE A 244 -9.05 0.17 -17.14
N GLN A 245 -9.78 0.71 -16.16
CA GLN A 245 -10.82 0.03 -15.39
C GLN A 245 -12.01 0.98 -15.17
N ALA A 246 -13.20 0.41 -15.20
CA ALA A 246 -14.40 1.05 -14.65
C ALA A 246 -15.03 0.14 -13.58
N SER A 247 -15.43 0.70 -12.42
CA SER A 247 -16.21 -0.02 -11.40
C SER A 247 -17.39 0.79 -10.91
N ILE A 248 -18.46 0.09 -10.51
CA ILE A 248 -19.53 0.69 -9.71
C ILE A 248 -19.18 0.52 -8.23
N LEU A 249 -18.97 -0.73 -7.82
CA LEU A 249 -18.59 -1.15 -6.47
C LEU A 249 -17.57 -2.29 -6.57
N PRO A 250 -16.83 -2.59 -5.48
CA PRO A 250 -15.99 -3.79 -5.43
C PRO A 250 -16.76 -5.03 -5.88
N GLY A 251 -16.21 -5.75 -6.87
CA GLY A 251 -16.81 -6.97 -7.45
C GLY A 251 -17.67 -6.72 -8.69
N PHE A 252 -18.18 -5.49 -8.87
CA PHE A 252 -18.88 -5.02 -10.08
C PHE A 252 -17.99 -4.05 -10.85
N SER A 253 -16.94 -4.59 -11.47
CA SER A 253 -15.99 -3.85 -12.30
C SER A 253 -15.75 -4.55 -13.63
N SER A 254 -15.10 -3.86 -14.58
CA SER A 254 -14.61 -4.44 -15.84
C SER A 254 -13.71 -5.68 -15.66
N HIS A 255 -13.10 -5.83 -14.48
CA HIS A 255 -12.25 -6.98 -14.12
C HIS A 255 -12.91 -7.91 -13.09
N GLY A 256 -14.18 -7.66 -12.73
CA GLY A 256 -14.94 -8.44 -11.76
C GLY A 256 -14.19 -8.66 -10.45
N ILE A 257 -14.07 -9.92 -10.04
CA ILE A 257 -13.41 -10.35 -8.80
C ILE A 257 -11.89 -10.24 -8.90
N MET A 258 -11.32 -10.26 -10.13
CA MET A 258 -9.88 -10.16 -10.36
C MET A 258 -9.34 -8.73 -10.26
N SER A 259 -10.21 -7.73 -10.08
CA SER A 259 -9.80 -6.32 -9.90
C SER A 259 -8.70 -6.15 -8.84
N SER A 260 -8.76 -6.95 -7.77
CA SER A 260 -7.75 -6.97 -6.69
C SER A 260 -6.36 -7.48 -7.08
N GLN A 261 -6.19 -7.99 -8.32
CA GLN A 261 -4.95 -8.46 -8.93
C GLN A 261 -4.54 -7.60 -10.13
N VAL A 262 -5.28 -6.53 -10.45
CA VAL A 262 -5.01 -5.70 -11.63
C VAL A 262 -4.49 -4.33 -11.22
N VAL A 263 -3.35 -3.94 -11.77
CA VAL A 263 -2.79 -2.59 -11.71
C VAL A 263 -3.26 -1.81 -12.93
N ASN A 264 -3.87 -0.64 -12.71
CA ASN A 264 -4.48 0.15 -13.78
C ASN A 264 -3.72 1.45 -14.05
N LYS A 265 -3.67 1.89 -15.31
CA LYS A 265 -3.22 3.27 -15.63
C LYS A 265 -4.33 4.30 -15.43
N LEU A 266 -5.57 3.93 -15.73
CA LEU A 266 -6.77 4.73 -15.46
C LEU A 266 -7.81 3.88 -14.73
N SER A 267 -8.27 4.35 -13.57
CA SER A 267 -9.27 3.66 -12.73
C SER A 267 -10.42 4.63 -12.43
N LEU A 268 -11.60 4.36 -12.99
CA LEU A 268 -12.80 5.18 -12.80
C LEU A 268 -13.83 4.41 -11.98
N ASN A 269 -14.05 4.84 -10.74
CA ASN A 269 -14.88 4.14 -9.77
C ASN A 269 -16.12 4.99 -9.44
N ILE A 270 -17.30 4.63 -9.95
CA ILE A 270 -18.53 5.44 -9.80
C ILE A 270 -18.89 5.61 -8.32
N LEU A 271 -18.93 4.52 -7.54
CA LEU A 271 -19.07 4.60 -6.08
C LEU A 271 -17.76 4.19 -5.41
N GLY A 272 -17.27 2.98 -5.70
CA GLY A 272 -16.06 2.47 -5.07
C GLY A 272 -15.26 1.48 -5.90
N GLY A 273 -13.94 1.52 -5.74
CA GLY A 273 -12.99 0.64 -6.40
C GLY A 273 -12.20 -0.22 -5.43
N TYR A 274 -11.88 -1.45 -5.83
CA TYR A 274 -10.90 -2.31 -5.16
C TYR A 274 -9.91 -2.84 -6.19
N THR A 275 -8.66 -2.37 -6.18
CA THR A 275 -7.65 -2.69 -7.20
C THR A 275 -6.34 -3.19 -6.58
N ALA A 276 -5.47 -3.81 -7.40
CA ALA A 276 -4.13 -4.14 -6.92
C ALA A 276 -3.27 -2.87 -6.75
N GLY A 277 -3.46 -1.86 -7.60
CA GLY A 277 -2.71 -0.61 -7.57
C GLY A 277 -3.03 0.25 -8.78
N VAL A 278 -2.48 1.46 -8.82
CA VAL A 278 -2.66 2.39 -9.94
C VAL A 278 -1.34 3.05 -10.31
N ASP A 279 -1.03 3.07 -11.61
CA ASP A 279 0.15 3.70 -12.20
C ASP A 279 -0.28 4.81 -13.16
N GLY A 280 -0.97 5.82 -12.61
CA GLY A 280 -1.63 6.88 -13.37
C GLY A 280 -2.74 7.57 -12.58
N VAL A 281 -3.98 7.54 -13.07
CA VAL A 281 -5.08 8.32 -12.49
C VAL A 281 -6.16 7.40 -11.92
N GLU A 282 -6.56 7.65 -10.67
CA GLU A 282 -7.71 7.00 -10.05
C GLU A 282 -8.69 8.01 -9.48
N LEU A 283 -9.96 7.89 -9.87
CA LEU A 283 -11.04 8.76 -9.42
C LEU A 283 -12.19 7.92 -8.90
N ALA A 284 -12.65 8.21 -7.69
CA ALA A 284 -13.83 7.59 -7.10
C ALA A 284 -14.89 8.60 -6.65
N GLY A 285 -16.16 8.25 -6.86
CA GLY A 285 -17.27 9.00 -6.28
C GLY A 285 -17.26 8.95 -4.75
N LEU A 286 -17.04 7.78 -4.14
CA LEU A 286 -16.96 7.64 -2.68
C LEU A 286 -15.60 7.15 -2.19
N PHE A 287 -15.07 6.03 -2.69
CA PHE A 287 -13.83 5.48 -2.13
C PHE A 287 -12.94 4.69 -3.11
N ASN A 288 -11.64 4.69 -2.82
CA ASN A 288 -10.65 3.80 -3.45
C ASN A 288 -9.98 2.91 -2.42
N ILE A 289 -9.85 1.63 -2.73
CA ILE A 289 -9.03 0.70 -1.94
C ILE A 289 -8.01 0.05 -2.88
N ASN A 290 -6.72 0.28 -2.63
CA ASN A 290 -5.63 -0.33 -3.38
C ASN A 290 -4.83 -1.22 -2.45
N LYS A 291 -4.56 -2.45 -2.87
CA LYS A 291 -3.70 -3.33 -2.07
C LYS A 291 -2.23 -2.90 -2.11
N GLY A 292 -1.80 -2.38 -3.25
CA GLY A 292 -0.45 -1.96 -3.55
C GLY A 292 -0.33 -0.44 -3.61
N ASN A 293 0.54 0.04 -4.50
CA ASN A 293 0.93 1.45 -4.61
C ASN A 293 0.00 2.19 -5.56
N VAL A 294 0.02 3.49 -5.38
CA VAL A 294 -0.60 4.44 -6.29
C VAL A 294 0.45 5.45 -6.72
N ARG A 295 0.60 5.63 -8.03
CA ARG A 295 1.50 6.61 -8.63
C ARG A 295 0.72 7.62 -9.44
N SER A 296 1.15 8.86 -9.38
CA SER A 296 0.59 10.05 -10.04
C SER A 296 -0.62 10.69 -9.34
N VAL A 297 -1.86 10.23 -9.52
CA VAL A 297 -3.05 10.94 -9.03
C VAL A 297 -4.13 10.00 -8.49
N GLN A 298 -4.67 10.31 -7.31
CA GLN A 298 -5.82 9.62 -6.74
C GLN A 298 -6.79 10.56 -6.02
N PHE A 299 -8.07 10.50 -6.36
CA PHE A 299 -9.13 11.24 -5.67
C PHE A 299 -10.33 10.37 -5.31
N ALA A 300 -10.92 10.63 -4.13
CA ALA A 300 -12.16 10.03 -3.68
C ALA A 300 -13.05 11.02 -2.93
N GLY A 301 -14.37 10.90 -3.07
CA GLY A 301 -15.31 11.75 -2.33
C GLY A 301 -15.27 11.57 -0.81
N LEU A 302 -14.97 10.36 -0.30
CA LEU A 302 -14.89 10.06 1.13
C LEU A 302 -13.48 9.65 1.55
N PHE A 303 -12.95 8.53 1.03
CA PHE A 303 -11.66 8.03 1.49
C PHE A 303 -10.83 7.29 0.43
N ASN A 304 -9.51 7.35 0.60
CA ASN A 304 -8.57 6.48 -0.09
C ASN A 304 -7.83 5.60 0.91
N THR A 305 -7.70 4.31 0.64
CA THR A 305 -6.89 3.38 1.43
C THR A 305 -5.89 2.68 0.54
N VAL A 306 -4.60 2.85 0.80
CA VAL A 306 -3.50 2.34 -0.01
C VAL A 306 -2.61 1.44 0.85
N GLY A 307 -2.54 0.15 0.52
CA GLY A 307 -1.73 -0.82 1.24
C GLY A 307 -0.24 -0.67 0.99
N GLY A 308 0.11 -0.17 -0.20
CA GLY A 308 1.46 0.20 -0.57
C GLY A 308 1.78 1.66 -0.25
N SER A 309 2.61 2.25 -1.10
CA SER A 309 3.06 3.63 -1.06
C SER A 309 2.28 4.49 -2.04
N VAL A 310 2.20 5.78 -1.76
CA VAL A 310 1.67 6.79 -2.67
C VAL A 310 2.82 7.65 -3.16
N GLU A 311 2.95 7.81 -4.47
CA GLU A 311 3.91 8.72 -5.10
C GLU A 311 3.15 9.66 -6.05
N GLY A 312 2.94 10.91 -5.64
CA GLY A 312 2.17 11.89 -6.41
C GLY A 312 1.15 12.66 -5.56
N VAL A 313 -0.05 12.87 -6.11
CA VAL A 313 -1.13 13.65 -5.48
C VAL A 313 -2.26 12.72 -5.05
N GLN A 314 -2.63 12.76 -3.76
CA GLN A 314 -3.75 12.00 -3.21
C GLN A 314 -4.72 12.94 -2.49
N GLY A 315 -6.01 12.85 -2.81
CA GLY A 315 -7.05 13.69 -2.21
C GLY A 315 -8.30 12.91 -1.79
N ALA A 316 -8.82 13.19 -0.61
CA ALA A 316 -10.08 12.61 -0.14
C ALA A 316 -10.96 13.65 0.56
N GLY A 317 -12.28 13.52 0.44
CA GLY A 317 -13.18 14.40 1.19
C GLY A 317 -13.08 14.22 2.71
N LEU A 318 -12.74 13.02 3.21
CA LEU A 318 -12.61 12.75 4.64
C LEU A 318 -11.23 12.21 5.02
N VAL A 319 -10.80 11.07 4.47
CA VAL A 319 -9.63 10.33 4.99
C VAL A 319 -8.73 9.79 3.89
N ASN A 320 -7.42 9.99 4.03
CA ASN A 320 -6.42 9.19 3.31
C ASN A 320 -5.67 8.30 4.30
N ASP A 321 -5.56 7.00 4.00
CA ASP A 321 -4.84 6.01 4.81
C ASP A 321 -3.80 5.29 3.93
N VAL A 322 -2.52 5.45 4.26
CA VAL A 322 -1.37 4.88 3.52
C VAL A 322 -0.56 3.99 4.47
N ARG A 323 -0.50 2.70 4.16
CA ARG A 323 0.11 1.69 5.05
C ARG A 323 1.64 1.62 4.96
N THR A 324 2.23 2.25 3.96
CA THR A 324 3.69 2.39 3.87
C THR A 324 4.10 3.86 3.75
N ASN A 325 4.72 4.28 2.66
CA ASN A 325 5.25 5.63 2.51
C ASN A 325 4.34 6.51 1.65
N MET A 326 4.38 7.81 1.89
CA MET A 326 3.77 8.83 1.05
C MET A 326 4.89 9.75 0.54
N GLU A 327 4.96 9.98 -0.76
CA GLU A 327 5.83 10.97 -1.41
C GLU A 327 4.99 11.88 -2.32
N GLY A 328 4.94 13.18 -2.06
CA GLY A 328 4.22 14.15 -2.87
C GLY A 328 3.26 15.04 -2.09
N ILE A 329 1.97 15.10 -2.48
CA ILE A 329 0.94 15.93 -1.86
C ILE A 329 -0.24 15.06 -1.43
N GLN A 330 -0.66 15.18 -0.16
CA GLN A 330 -1.81 14.44 0.38
C GLN A 330 -2.79 15.39 1.07
N MET A 331 -4.06 15.36 0.66
CA MET A 331 -5.09 16.30 1.10
C MET A 331 -6.33 15.57 1.59
N ALA A 332 -6.80 15.88 2.80
CA ALA A 332 -8.02 15.30 3.35
C ALA A 332 -8.89 16.35 4.04
N GLY A 333 -10.21 16.22 3.96
CA GLY A 333 -11.10 17.08 4.74
C GLY A 333 -10.99 16.83 6.25
N LEU A 334 -10.66 15.62 6.71
CA LEU A 334 -10.46 15.31 8.13
C LEU A 334 -9.04 14.85 8.45
N PHE A 335 -8.62 13.69 7.94
CA PHE A 335 -7.38 13.05 8.38
C PHE A 335 -6.52 12.50 7.24
N ASN A 336 -5.21 12.72 7.33
CA ASN A 336 -4.22 11.95 6.60
C ASN A 336 -3.46 11.05 7.57
N HIS A 337 -3.36 9.76 7.26
CA HIS A 337 -2.64 8.78 8.07
C HIS A 337 -1.62 8.02 7.21
N VAL A 338 -0.36 8.05 7.64
CA VAL A 338 0.76 7.34 6.97
C VAL A 338 1.51 6.53 8.01
N ILE A 339 1.57 5.21 7.84
CA ILE A 339 2.18 4.32 8.84
C ILE A 339 3.71 4.40 8.83
N LYS A 340 4.34 4.54 7.66
CA LYS A 340 5.80 4.71 7.58
C LYS A 340 6.14 6.18 7.38
N ASN A 341 6.88 6.52 6.33
CA ASN A 341 7.43 7.85 6.14
C ASN A 341 6.54 8.70 5.23
N ALA A 342 6.43 9.98 5.53
CA ALA A 342 5.80 10.96 4.66
C ALA A 342 6.86 11.97 4.18
N LYS A 343 6.97 12.15 2.86
CA LYS A 343 7.87 13.10 2.22
C LYS A 343 7.07 14.04 1.32
N GLY A 344 7.06 15.33 1.63
CA GLY A 344 6.29 16.33 0.89
C GLY A 344 5.27 17.06 1.75
N ILE A 345 4.05 17.28 1.23
CA ILE A 345 3.04 18.16 1.85
C ILE A 345 1.81 17.36 2.25
N GLN A 346 1.39 17.47 3.51
CA GLN A 346 0.11 16.93 3.99
C GLN A 346 -0.79 18.05 4.53
N LEU A 347 -2.01 18.13 4.01
CA LEU A 347 -3.03 19.10 4.41
C LEU A 347 -4.26 18.36 4.89
N ALA A 348 -4.71 18.64 6.12
CA ALA A 348 -5.88 18.02 6.71
C ALA A 348 -6.76 19.04 7.42
N GLY A 349 -8.08 18.89 7.35
CA GLY A 349 -8.97 19.77 8.13
C GLY A 349 -8.85 19.55 9.64
N LEU A 350 -8.61 18.32 10.11
CA LEU A 350 -8.44 18.02 11.54
C LEU A 350 -7.00 17.64 11.89
N GLY A 351 -6.41 16.62 11.24
CA GLY A 351 -5.08 16.18 11.63
C GLY A 351 -4.30 15.32 10.64
N ASN A 352 -2.98 15.39 10.74
CA ASN A 352 -2.06 14.52 10.03
C ASN A 352 -1.33 13.62 11.04
N VAL A 353 -1.27 12.31 10.77
CA VAL A 353 -0.59 11.33 11.61
C VAL A 353 0.41 10.54 10.78
N VAL A 354 1.69 10.61 11.16
CA VAL A 354 2.78 9.84 10.57
C VAL A 354 3.42 8.97 11.66
N SER A 355 3.26 7.65 11.57
CA SER A 355 3.75 6.74 12.63
C SER A 355 5.26 6.46 12.55
N ASP A 356 5.95 6.94 11.51
CA ASP A 356 7.41 6.95 11.44
C ASP A 356 7.96 8.39 11.37
N SER A 357 8.47 8.82 10.21
CA SER A 357 9.17 10.10 10.06
C SER A 357 8.59 10.97 8.94
N LEU A 358 8.62 12.28 9.14
CA LEU A 358 8.19 13.31 8.17
C LEU A 358 9.41 14.06 7.62
N THR A 359 9.47 14.22 6.30
CA THR A 359 10.36 15.19 5.63
C THR A 359 9.51 16.12 4.76
N GLY A 360 9.22 17.33 5.24
CA GLY A 360 8.38 18.29 4.50
C GLY A 360 7.43 19.08 5.39
N ILE A 361 6.19 19.30 4.92
CA ILE A 361 5.23 20.22 5.54
C ILE A 361 3.95 19.48 5.94
N GLN A 362 3.51 19.65 7.18
CA GLN A 362 2.20 19.21 7.67
C GLN A 362 1.38 20.41 8.14
N VAL A 363 0.17 20.55 7.62
CA VAL A 363 -0.79 21.58 8.07
C VAL A 363 -2.11 20.93 8.45
N ALA A 364 -2.60 21.24 9.64
CA ALA A 364 -3.85 20.71 10.18
C ALA A 364 -4.66 21.78 10.92
N GLY A 365 -5.99 21.65 10.91
CA GLY A 365 -6.83 22.52 11.74
C GLY A 365 -6.65 22.27 13.24
N LEU A 366 -6.49 21.02 13.68
CA LEU A 366 -6.30 20.68 15.11
C LEU A 366 -4.86 20.28 15.44
N GLY A 367 -4.32 19.25 14.79
CA GLY A 367 -3.00 18.77 15.21
C GLY A 367 -2.25 17.86 14.25
N ASN A 368 -0.93 17.89 14.37
CA ASN A 368 -0.01 17.04 13.62
C ASN A 368 0.78 16.15 14.57
N ILE A 369 0.88 14.86 14.26
CA ILE A 369 1.59 13.88 15.09
C ILE A 369 2.59 13.13 14.21
N THR A 370 3.86 13.13 14.61
CA THR A 370 4.93 12.33 14.01
C THR A 370 5.63 11.51 15.11
N SER A 371 5.56 10.18 15.05
CA SER A 371 6.00 9.31 16.15
C SER A 371 7.53 9.12 16.22
N LYS A 372 8.30 9.49 15.19
CA LYS A 372 9.77 9.53 15.25
C LYS A 372 10.29 10.93 14.96
N ALA A 373 10.74 11.17 13.73
CA ALA A 373 11.50 12.37 13.38
C ALA A 373 10.72 13.26 12.41
N THR A 374 10.86 14.57 12.60
CA THR A 374 10.34 15.58 11.68
C THR A 374 11.51 16.43 11.18
N ASP A 375 11.73 16.43 9.87
CA ASP A 375 12.60 17.37 9.16
C ASP A 375 11.71 18.28 8.29
N GLY A 376 11.41 19.49 8.80
CA GLY A 376 10.54 20.44 8.10
C GLY A 376 9.59 21.20 9.02
N ILE A 377 8.35 21.43 8.57
CA ILE A 377 7.42 22.39 9.17
C ILE A 377 6.10 21.70 9.56
N GLN A 378 5.64 21.90 10.79
CA GLN A 378 4.31 21.50 11.24
C GLN A 378 3.51 22.73 11.71
N ILE A 379 2.29 22.90 11.19
CA ILE A 379 1.39 24.00 11.54
C ILE A 379 0.04 23.42 11.96
N ALA A 380 -0.42 23.78 13.16
CA ALA A 380 -1.66 23.28 13.72
C ALA A 380 -2.43 24.36 14.48
N GLY A 381 -3.75 24.28 14.55
CA GLY A 381 -4.53 25.16 15.43
C GLY A 381 -4.30 24.87 16.91
N LEU A 382 -4.27 23.60 17.32
CA LEU A 382 -4.09 23.22 18.73
C LEU A 382 -2.67 22.76 19.04
N GLY A 383 -2.11 21.78 18.31
CA GLY A 383 -0.79 21.30 18.67
C GLY A 383 -0.04 20.41 17.68
N ASN A 384 1.29 20.45 17.79
CA ASN A 384 2.20 19.60 17.03
C ASN A 384 3.02 18.72 17.96
N ILE A 385 3.18 17.44 17.62
CA ILE A 385 3.90 16.45 18.42
C ILE A 385 4.91 15.71 17.54
N THR A 386 6.18 15.74 17.93
CA THR A 386 7.26 14.92 17.35
C THR A 386 7.92 14.11 18.47
N SER A 387 7.70 12.80 18.53
CA SER A 387 8.08 12.03 19.72
C SER A 387 9.59 11.77 19.87
N LYS A 388 10.40 11.93 18.80
CA LYS A 388 11.87 11.82 18.88
C LYS A 388 12.57 13.13 18.54
N SER A 389 12.80 13.44 17.26
CA SER A 389 13.66 14.55 16.87
C SER A 389 12.97 15.48 15.89
N LEU A 390 12.95 16.78 16.21
CA LEU A 390 12.50 17.85 15.33
C LEU A 390 13.70 18.64 14.83
N ASN A 391 13.91 18.66 13.51
CA ASN A 391 14.76 19.60 12.79
C ASN A 391 13.85 20.51 11.95
N GLY A 392 13.60 21.74 12.38
CA GLY A 392 12.74 22.67 11.65
C GLY A 392 11.78 23.46 12.54
N MET A 393 10.52 23.58 12.14
CA MET A 393 9.55 24.49 12.77
C MET A 393 8.27 23.80 13.21
N GLN A 394 7.81 24.10 14.42
CA GLN A 394 6.46 23.74 14.89
C GLN A 394 5.71 25.02 15.29
N ILE A 395 4.55 25.26 14.69
CA ILE A 395 3.69 26.41 14.98
C ILE A 395 2.32 25.89 15.40
N ALA A 396 1.91 26.21 16.63
CA ALA A 396 0.63 25.80 17.18
C ALA A 396 -0.01 26.93 17.98
N GLY A 397 -1.34 26.97 18.03
CA GLY A 397 -2.04 27.89 18.92
C GLY A 397 -1.80 27.58 20.39
N LEU A 398 -1.78 26.29 20.79
CA LEU A 398 -1.64 25.90 22.20
C LEU A 398 -0.30 25.23 22.51
N VAL A 399 -0.01 24.06 21.95
CA VAL A 399 1.09 23.20 22.43
C VAL A 399 1.98 22.70 21.30
N ASN A 400 3.30 22.86 21.45
CA ASN A 400 4.28 22.12 20.66
C ASN A 400 5.11 21.19 21.55
N TYR A 401 5.37 19.97 21.07
CA TYR A 401 6.16 18.97 21.76
C TYR A 401 7.22 18.34 20.84
N ALA A 402 8.47 18.30 21.30
CA ALA A 402 9.55 17.55 20.66
C ALA A 402 10.60 17.05 21.67
N THR A 403 10.96 15.76 21.66
CA THR A 403 11.96 15.24 22.62
C THR A 403 13.34 15.87 22.40
N ASP A 404 13.86 15.85 21.17
CA ASP A 404 15.06 16.57 20.74
C ASP A 404 14.65 17.66 19.74
N MET A 405 14.86 18.92 20.11
CA MET A 405 14.42 20.08 19.34
C MET A 405 15.63 20.85 18.78
N ASN A 406 15.66 21.01 17.46
CA ASN A 406 16.58 21.85 16.72
C ASN A 406 15.79 22.69 15.70
N GLY A 407 15.64 23.98 15.98
CA GLY A 407 14.92 24.91 15.11
C GLY A 407 14.05 25.88 15.91
N VAL A 408 12.77 26.01 15.55
CA VAL A 408 11.86 26.99 16.18
C VAL A 408 10.53 26.36 16.58
N GLN A 409 10.08 26.60 17.82
CA GLN A 409 8.74 26.27 18.28
C GLN A 409 7.99 27.57 18.61
N ILE A 410 6.77 27.74 18.10
CA ILE A 410 5.90 28.90 18.38
C ILE A 410 4.53 28.40 18.83
N GLY A 411 4.16 28.73 20.06
CA GLY A 411 2.86 28.40 20.64
C GLY A 411 2.78 28.81 22.10
N LEU A 412 1.60 28.78 22.71
CA LEU A 412 1.45 29.20 24.11
C LEU A 412 2.35 28.37 25.05
N ILE A 413 2.45 27.07 24.80
CA ILE A 413 3.26 26.13 25.58
C ILE A 413 4.18 25.36 24.63
N ASN A 414 5.49 25.47 24.82
CA ASN A 414 6.48 24.69 24.07
C ASN A 414 7.25 23.77 25.01
N ILE A 415 7.21 22.47 24.74
CA ILE A 415 7.80 21.44 25.58
C ILE A 415 8.87 20.71 24.77
N SER A 416 10.05 20.55 25.37
CA SER A 416 11.09 19.70 24.81
C SER A 416 11.97 19.01 25.84
N GLY A 417 12.61 17.92 25.45
CA GLY A 417 13.58 17.21 26.28
C GLY A 417 14.95 17.90 26.25
N ARG A 418 15.54 18.00 25.06
CA ARG A 418 16.74 18.78 24.74
C ARG A 418 16.37 19.82 23.68
N ASN A 419 16.88 21.04 23.83
CA ASN A 419 16.56 22.14 22.92
C ASN A 419 17.81 22.93 22.55
N THR A 420 18.19 22.84 21.28
CA THR A 420 19.30 23.62 20.69
C THR A 420 18.82 24.81 19.87
N GLY A 421 17.50 24.98 19.72
CA GLY A 421 16.84 26.04 18.97
C GLY A 421 16.20 27.11 19.86
N TYR A 422 15.11 27.70 19.35
CA TYR A 422 14.34 28.78 20.00
C TYR A 422 12.90 28.34 20.25
N SER A 423 12.41 28.55 21.46
CA SER A 423 10.99 28.35 21.78
C SER A 423 10.36 29.69 22.14
N ILE A 424 9.28 30.06 21.46
CA ILE A 424 8.57 31.34 21.64
C ILE A 424 7.17 31.00 22.12
N GLY A 425 6.88 31.35 23.37
CA GLY A 425 5.62 31.01 24.01
C GLY A 425 5.51 31.61 25.40
N LEU A 426 4.30 31.55 25.96
CA LEU A 426 4.05 31.94 27.35
C LEU A 426 4.82 31.05 28.31
N ILE A 427 4.89 29.76 28.00
CA ILE A 427 5.60 28.75 28.79
C ILE A 427 6.50 27.94 27.86
N ASN A 428 7.80 28.00 28.10
CA ASN A 428 8.78 27.14 27.46
C ASN A 428 9.42 26.25 28.52
N TYR A 429 9.22 24.94 28.39
CA TYR A 429 9.80 23.95 29.28
C TYR A 429 10.78 23.07 28.51
N VAL A 430 12.03 23.06 28.95
CA VAL A 430 13.10 22.22 28.40
C VAL A 430 13.60 21.34 29.54
N HIS A 431 13.38 20.02 29.46
CA HIS A 431 13.67 19.10 30.56
C HIS A 431 15.15 19.18 31.01
N HIS A 432 16.09 19.14 30.06
CA HIS A 432 17.53 19.31 30.30
C HIS A 432 18.00 20.76 30.09
N GLY A 433 17.14 21.74 30.36
CA GLY A 433 17.39 23.17 30.14
C GLY A 433 17.48 23.97 31.43
N TYR A 434 17.10 25.25 31.35
CA TYR A 434 17.09 26.18 32.47
C TYR A 434 15.93 25.88 33.40
N HIS A 435 16.26 25.73 34.68
CA HIS A 435 15.35 25.70 35.82
C HIS A 435 15.91 26.60 36.91
N LYS A 436 16.14 27.87 36.59
CA LYS A 436 16.87 28.81 37.46
C LYS A 436 15.88 29.57 38.34
N ILE A 437 16.12 29.61 39.65
CA ILE A 437 15.37 30.48 40.57
C ILE A 437 16.27 31.66 40.93
N SER A 438 15.80 32.89 40.76
CA SER A 438 16.57 34.09 41.08
C SER A 438 15.87 34.97 42.09
N LEU A 439 16.63 35.47 43.06
CA LEU A 439 16.21 36.46 44.04
C LEU A 439 16.94 37.77 43.74
N SER A 440 16.21 38.86 43.57
CA SER A 440 16.84 40.17 43.27
C SER A 440 16.20 41.35 43.95
N SER A 441 16.98 42.41 44.02
CA SER A 441 16.57 43.75 44.40
C SER A 441 16.88 44.71 43.26
N ASN A 442 16.03 45.72 43.08
CA ASN A 442 16.23 46.77 42.11
C ASN A 442 15.71 48.11 42.65
N GLU A 443 15.90 49.17 41.87
CA GLU A 443 15.58 50.55 42.28
C GLU A 443 14.08 50.81 42.52
N THR A 444 13.20 49.94 42.01
CA THR A 444 11.74 50.07 42.12
C THR A 444 11.13 49.08 43.10
N ILE A 445 11.57 47.82 43.04
CA ILE A 445 11.06 46.68 43.79
C ILE A 445 12.20 46.04 44.59
N HIS A 446 12.07 46.03 45.92
CA HIS A 446 13.13 45.65 46.85
C HIS A 446 13.33 44.14 46.96
N ALA A 447 12.26 43.35 46.82
CA ALA A 447 12.33 41.89 46.84
C ALA A 447 11.61 41.31 45.63
N ASN A 448 12.35 40.60 44.78
CA ASN A 448 11.83 39.93 43.60
C ASN A 448 12.25 38.48 43.63
N ILE A 449 11.34 37.61 43.21
CA ILE A 449 11.61 36.22 42.88
C ILE A 449 11.28 36.00 41.41
N SER A 450 12.14 35.29 40.70
CA SER A 450 11.88 34.90 39.32
C SER A 450 12.27 33.46 39.05
N LEU A 451 11.45 32.79 38.24
CA LEU A 451 11.71 31.48 37.68
C LEU A 451 12.07 31.68 36.21
N LYS A 452 13.26 31.20 35.81
CA LYS A 452 13.71 31.23 34.41
C LYS A 452 13.69 29.83 33.82
N THR A 453 12.94 29.65 32.74
CA THR A 453 12.75 28.33 32.07
C THR A 453 13.05 28.40 30.58
N GLY A 454 13.65 27.36 30.00
CA GLY A 454 14.00 27.34 28.57
C GLY A 454 15.44 26.90 28.33
N ASN A 455 16.19 27.60 27.48
CA ASN A 455 17.61 27.36 27.26
C ASN A 455 18.41 28.69 27.22
N SER A 456 19.74 28.61 27.03
CA SER A 456 20.61 29.79 26.98
C SER A 456 20.31 30.73 25.82
N LYS A 457 19.79 30.21 24.70
CA LYS A 457 19.47 31.01 23.52
C LYS A 457 18.21 31.84 23.73
N LEU A 458 17.21 31.30 24.40
CA LEU A 458 15.98 32.00 24.76
C LEU A 458 15.31 31.32 25.95
N TYR A 459 15.16 32.05 27.05
CA TYR A 459 14.42 31.59 28.22
C TYR A 459 13.28 32.54 28.58
N ASN A 460 12.21 31.99 29.13
CA ASN A 460 11.16 32.77 29.77
C ASN A 460 11.59 33.16 31.17
N ILE A 461 11.02 34.26 31.65
CA ILE A 461 11.14 34.75 33.01
C ILE A 461 9.71 34.91 33.54
N ILE A 462 9.35 34.15 34.58
CA ILE A 462 8.14 34.37 35.36
C ILE A 462 8.58 35.04 36.64
N LEU A 463 8.09 36.23 36.95
CA LEU A 463 8.55 36.98 38.12
C LEU A 463 7.40 37.49 38.98
N ALA A 464 7.67 37.60 40.27
CA ALA A 464 6.82 38.26 41.24
C ALA A 464 7.70 39.05 42.23
N GLY A 465 7.16 40.11 42.83
CA GLY A 465 7.94 40.93 43.76
C GLY A 465 7.10 41.80 44.67
N LYS A 466 7.74 42.32 45.71
CA LYS A 466 7.09 43.12 46.75
C LYS A 466 8.04 44.12 47.41
N ASN A 467 7.47 45.26 47.83
CA ASN A 467 8.11 46.20 48.75
C ASN A 467 7.57 46.05 50.17
N TYR A 468 8.45 45.72 51.12
CA TYR A 468 8.15 45.58 52.55
C TYR A 468 8.36 46.90 53.30
N GLY A 469 7.54 47.91 53.01
CA GLY A 469 7.52 49.18 53.75
C GLY A 469 6.09 49.56 54.13
N ASP A 470 5.89 50.19 55.29
CA ASP A 470 4.54 50.52 55.79
C ASP A 470 3.85 51.66 55.02
N SER A 471 4.61 52.46 54.29
CA SER A 471 4.12 53.64 53.56
C SER A 471 4.38 53.63 52.04
N ALA A 472 5.03 52.59 51.51
CA ALA A 472 5.44 52.51 50.09
C ALA A 472 5.33 51.08 49.51
N ARG A 473 4.23 50.38 49.82
CA ARG A 473 3.97 49.03 49.29
C ARG A 473 3.81 49.06 47.78
N ILE A 474 4.34 48.03 47.14
CA ILE A 474 4.11 47.65 45.74
C ILE A 474 4.09 46.14 45.73
N GLU A 475 3.17 45.54 44.98
CA GLU A 475 3.20 44.13 44.62
C GLU A 475 3.28 44.03 43.10
N THR A 476 4.09 43.13 42.57
CA THR A 476 4.30 43.00 41.13
C THR A 476 4.26 41.55 40.69
N ALA A 477 3.73 41.32 39.49
CA ALA A 477 3.81 40.05 38.79
C ALA A 477 4.03 40.32 37.30
N GLY A 478 4.84 39.51 36.64
CA GLY A 478 5.22 39.77 35.26
C GLY A 478 5.83 38.58 34.55
N LEU A 479 6.08 38.80 33.27
CA LEU A 479 6.66 37.85 32.35
C LEU A 479 7.76 38.53 31.53
N GLY A 480 8.67 37.73 31.00
CA GLY A 480 9.74 38.26 30.19
C GLY A 480 10.49 37.20 29.42
N PHE A 481 11.43 37.65 28.61
CA PHE A 481 12.34 36.83 27.85
C PHE A 481 13.77 37.26 28.14
N GLY A 482 14.70 36.31 28.05
CA GLY A 482 16.11 36.61 28.15
C GLY A 482 16.99 35.72 27.29
N HIS A 483 18.21 36.19 27.09
CA HIS A 483 19.27 35.54 26.33
C HIS A 483 20.57 35.60 27.12
N ASP A 484 21.22 34.44 27.30
CA ASP A 484 22.51 34.32 27.99
C ASP A 484 23.65 34.29 26.95
N ILE A 485 24.53 35.29 27.04
CA ILE A 485 25.79 35.40 26.31
C ILE A 485 26.89 34.80 27.20
N ILE A 486 27.31 33.58 26.87
CA ILE A 486 28.28 32.83 27.66
C ILE A 486 29.70 33.14 27.17
N PHE A 487 30.55 33.77 28.00
CA PHE A 487 31.94 34.03 27.65
C PHE A 487 32.86 32.87 28.03
N ASN A 488 32.66 32.32 29.24
CA ASN A 488 33.37 31.14 29.74
C ASN A 488 32.54 30.47 30.86
N ASN A 489 33.14 29.51 31.57
CA ASN A 489 32.46 28.74 32.62
C ASN A 489 32.17 29.53 33.92
N THR A 490 32.72 30.74 34.09
CA THR A 490 32.53 31.55 35.29
C THR A 490 31.86 32.89 35.02
N LEU A 491 31.93 33.39 33.79
CA LEU A 491 31.45 34.72 33.40
C LEU A 491 30.50 34.62 32.20
N SER A 492 29.34 35.24 32.34
CA SER A 492 28.35 35.41 31.27
C SER A 492 27.64 36.76 31.40
N ALA A 493 26.89 37.17 30.38
CA ALA A 493 26.01 38.32 30.43
C ALA A 493 24.58 37.90 30.00
N ALA A 494 23.56 38.40 30.68
CA ALA A 494 22.17 38.23 30.29
C ALA A 494 21.63 39.53 29.69
N ALA A 495 20.97 39.44 28.54
CA ALA A 495 20.08 40.49 28.04
C ALA A 495 18.63 40.06 28.27
N GLU A 496 17.86 40.83 29.03
CA GLU A 496 16.49 40.47 29.42
C GLU A 496 15.53 41.63 29.18
N ILE A 497 14.31 41.28 28.78
CA ILE A 497 13.17 42.18 28.72
C ILE A 497 12.02 41.59 29.53
N THR A 498 11.44 42.38 30.43
CA THR A 498 10.30 41.96 31.26
C THR A 498 9.19 43.00 31.20
N GLY A 499 7.95 42.55 31.09
CA GLY A 499 6.76 43.36 31.32
C GLY A 499 6.09 42.93 32.63
N GLN A 500 5.78 43.89 33.49
CA GLN A 500 5.25 43.64 34.83
C GLN A 500 4.03 44.51 35.10
N PHE A 501 3.06 43.97 35.84
CA PHE A 501 1.94 44.72 36.39
C PHE A 501 2.26 45.12 37.83
N LEU A 502 2.06 46.40 38.17
CA LEU A 502 2.27 46.92 39.52
C LEU A 502 0.93 47.12 40.23
N TYR A 503 0.66 46.31 41.25
CA TYR A 503 -0.48 46.51 42.13
C TYR A 503 -0.17 47.58 43.19
N LEU A 504 -0.97 48.64 43.17
CA LEU A 504 -0.84 49.82 44.03
C LEU A 504 -2.03 49.96 45.00
N GLY A 505 -2.67 48.84 45.34
CA GLY A 505 -3.75 48.76 46.32
C GLY A 505 -5.16 48.95 45.76
N ASN A 506 -5.29 49.09 44.44
CA ASN A 506 -6.56 49.03 43.72
C ASN A 506 -6.35 48.43 42.32
N TRP A 507 -7.44 47.99 41.70
CA TRP A 507 -7.47 47.40 40.36
C TRP A 507 -8.07 48.34 39.31
N ASP A 508 -8.43 49.56 39.72
CA ASP A 508 -9.11 50.55 38.87
C ASP A 508 -8.20 51.10 37.77
N TYR A 509 -6.87 50.96 37.96
CA TYR A 509 -5.86 51.49 37.06
C TYR A 509 -4.89 50.42 36.61
N THR A 510 -4.47 50.53 35.34
CA THR A 510 -3.46 49.69 34.73
C THR A 510 -2.10 50.34 34.93
N ASN A 511 -1.27 49.73 35.77
CA ASN A 511 0.09 50.17 36.04
C ASN A 511 1.07 49.14 35.48
N THR A 512 1.78 49.50 34.42
CA THR A 512 2.70 48.59 33.73
C THR A 512 4.12 49.09 33.80
N LEU A 513 5.07 48.18 34.04
CA LEU A 513 6.49 48.45 34.09
C LEU A 513 7.21 47.51 33.12
N THR A 514 7.71 48.06 32.02
CA THR A 514 8.60 47.35 31.11
C THR A 514 10.04 47.64 31.50
N ARG A 515 10.86 46.60 31.61
CA ARG A 515 12.28 46.72 31.97
C ARG A 515 13.12 46.02 30.91
N ILE A 516 14.11 46.74 30.40
CA ILE A 516 15.15 46.19 29.51
C ILE A 516 16.44 46.23 30.30
N GLN A 517 17.04 45.08 30.57
CA GLN A 517 18.19 44.98 31.46
C GLN A 517 19.32 44.16 30.85
N THR A 518 20.54 44.55 31.20
CA THR A 518 21.74 43.79 30.88
C THR A 518 22.45 43.47 32.18
N ASN A 519 22.53 42.19 32.54
CA ASN A 519 23.11 41.75 33.79
C ASN A 519 24.42 41.00 33.53
N LEU A 520 25.53 41.43 34.13
CA LEU A 520 26.74 40.61 34.19
C LEU A 520 26.53 39.51 35.23
N GLN A 521 26.87 38.28 34.89
CA GLN A 521 26.67 37.08 35.70
C GLN A 521 28.02 36.44 36.05
N LEU A 522 28.33 36.34 37.34
CA LEU A 522 29.53 35.72 37.87
C LEU A 522 29.15 34.46 38.65
N GLN A 523 29.52 33.29 38.13
CA GLN A 523 29.33 32.02 38.81
C GLN A 523 30.41 31.85 39.89
N VAL A 524 30.00 31.93 41.16
CA VAL A 524 30.91 31.84 42.31
C VAL A 524 31.27 30.38 42.58
N PHE A 525 30.27 29.49 42.49
CA PHE A 525 30.45 28.03 42.52
C PHE A 525 29.31 27.36 41.75
N LYS A 526 29.39 26.04 41.52
CA LYS A 526 28.32 25.28 40.86
C LYS A 526 27.02 25.41 41.65
N GLY A 527 25.98 25.96 41.03
CA GLY A 527 24.66 26.17 41.65
C GLY A 527 24.40 27.57 42.20
N LEU A 528 25.40 28.46 42.31
CA LEU A 528 25.19 29.86 42.74
C LEU A 528 25.87 30.85 41.78
N THR A 529 25.07 31.78 41.26
CA THR A 529 25.52 32.86 40.39
C THR A 529 25.10 34.20 40.96
N LEU A 530 26.04 35.14 41.07
CA LEU A 530 25.75 36.54 41.38
C LEU A 530 25.52 37.30 40.07
N TYR A 531 24.57 38.20 40.03
CA TYR A 531 24.37 39.04 38.86
C TYR A 531 24.04 40.48 39.21
N GLY A 532 24.41 41.39 38.31
CA GLY A 532 23.92 42.75 38.37
C GLY A 532 24.27 43.57 37.14
N GLY A 533 23.56 44.68 36.96
CA GLY A 533 23.82 45.58 35.84
C GLY A 533 22.76 46.65 35.66
N PRO A 534 22.90 47.47 34.60
CA PRO A 534 21.99 48.55 34.31
C PRO A 534 20.63 48.05 33.82
N VAL A 535 19.59 48.82 34.13
CA VAL A 535 18.24 48.61 33.63
C VAL A 535 17.69 49.91 33.06
N TYR A 536 16.99 49.83 31.94
CA TYR A 536 16.12 50.89 31.48
C TYR A 536 14.67 50.52 31.76
N SER A 537 14.01 51.32 32.58
CA SER A 537 12.64 51.11 33.05
C SER A 537 11.70 52.07 32.33
N ILE A 538 10.58 51.55 31.82
CA ILE A 538 9.51 52.31 31.19
C ILE A 538 8.23 51.99 31.96
N TYR A 539 7.69 52.98 32.65
CA TYR A 539 6.44 52.89 33.40
C TYR A 539 5.33 53.60 32.64
N SER A 540 4.23 52.89 32.42
CA SER A 540 3.03 53.41 31.80
C SER A 540 1.84 53.19 32.72
N SER A 541 1.09 54.25 33.03
CA SER A 541 -0.07 54.19 33.91
C SER A 541 -1.18 55.14 33.47
N ASN A 542 -2.42 54.67 33.55
CA ASN A 542 -3.61 55.52 33.38
C ASN A 542 -4.14 56.08 34.72
N ALA A 543 -3.40 55.87 35.81
CA ALA A 543 -3.77 56.32 37.14
C ALA A 543 -3.53 57.83 37.30
N PRO A 544 -4.51 58.62 37.79
CA PRO A 544 -4.26 59.99 38.21
C PRO A 544 -3.16 60.04 39.28
N THR A 545 -2.37 61.11 39.30
CA THR A 545 -1.29 61.25 40.29
C THR A 545 -1.87 61.23 41.70
N GLY A 546 -1.38 60.32 42.56
CA GLY A 546 -1.85 60.18 43.94
C GLY A 546 -3.05 59.25 44.15
N SER A 547 -3.46 58.49 43.13
CA SER A 547 -4.62 57.58 43.22
C SER A 547 -4.30 56.19 43.80
N SER A 548 -3.06 55.95 44.23
CA SER A 548 -2.70 54.68 44.88
C SER A 548 -3.30 54.60 46.29
N ALA A 549 -3.63 53.40 46.77
CA ALA A 549 -4.24 53.27 48.09
C ALA A 549 -3.30 53.71 49.22
N LYS A 550 -3.87 54.05 50.39
CA LYS A 550 -3.10 54.41 51.57
C LYS A 550 -2.10 53.30 51.91
N GLY A 551 -0.83 53.67 52.11
CA GLY A 551 0.27 52.73 52.38
C GLY A 551 0.96 52.17 51.13
N TYR A 552 0.45 52.43 49.93
CA TYR A 552 1.10 52.08 48.66
C TYR A 552 1.91 53.25 48.09
N LYS A 553 2.92 52.93 47.28
CA LYS A 553 3.82 53.93 46.69
C LYS A 553 3.06 54.82 45.71
N GLN A 554 3.02 56.12 46.00
CA GLN A 554 2.28 57.11 45.20
C GLN A 554 3.03 57.56 43.94
N GLN A 555 4.36 57.59 43.99
CA GLN A 555 5.22 57.98 42.87
C GLN A 555 6.20 56.85 42.55
N ILE A 556 5.98 56.18 41.41
CA ILE A 556 6.80 55.05 40.99
C ILE A 556 8.12 55.52 40.39
N ALA A 557 8.05 56.45 39.43
CA ALA A 557 9.22 57.00 38.76
C ALA A 557 10.08 57.84 39.73
N PRO A 558 11.42 57.73 39.66
CA PRO A 558 12.32 58.52 40.49
C PRO A 558 12.33 60.00 40.08
N ALA A 559 12.91 60.86 40.92
CA ALA A 559 13.02 62.29 40.63
C ALA A 559 13.71 62.59 39.28
N LYS A 560 14.75 61.83 38.94
CA LYS A 560 15.40 61.87 37.62
C LYS A 560 14.75 60.84 36.70
N HIS A 561 13.78 61.29 35.90
CA HIS A 561 13.15 60.49 34.85
C HIS A 561 12.96 61.33 33.59
N HIS A 562 12.75 60.65 32.46
CA HIS A 562 12.31 61.22 31.20
C HIS A 562 10.81 61.00 31.05
N SER A 563 10.03 62.04 30.76
CA SER A 563 8.60 61.92 30.47
C SER A 563 8.40 61.91 28.96
N PHE A 564 7.88 60.81 28.42
CA PHE A 564 7.51 60.73 27.00
C PHE A 564 6.10 61.27 26.76
N ASP A 565 5.22 61.02 27.72
CA ASP A 565 3.82 61.45 27.78
C ASP A 565 3.49 61.68 29.28
N PRO A 566 2.47 62.48 29.65
CA PRO A 566 1.95 62.53 31.02
C PRO A 566 1.82 61.16 31.72
N ASN A 567 1.47 60.12 30.97
CA ASN A 567 1.21 58.77 31.47
C ASN A 567 2.40 57.80 31.32
N VAL A 568 3.48 58.20 30.64
CA VAL A 568 4.62 57.32 30.31
C VAL A 568 5.95 57.95 30.71
N LYS A 569 6.66 57.27 31.61
CA LYS A 569 7.92 57.74 32.21
C LYS A 569 9.02 56.69 32.06
N GLY A 570 10.22 57.12 31.65
CA GLY A 570 11.39 56.27 31.50
C GLY A 570 12.56 56.70 32.40
N TRP A 571 13.34 55.75 32.93
CA TRP A 571 14.56 56.06 33.70
C TRP A 571 15.60 54.95 33.63
N LEU A 572 16.85 55.32 33.93
CA LEU A 572 17.94 54.38 34.17
C LEU A 572 17.94 53.94 35.64
N GLY A 573 18.05 52.64 35.84
CA GLY A 573 18.06 51.99 37.14
C GLY A 573 19.14 50.91 37.22
N TRP A 574 19.04 50.08 38.25
CA TRP A 574 20.00 49.02 38.53
C TRP A 574 19.26 47.77 38.99
N ASN A 575 19.86 46.61 38.78
CA ASN A 575 19.35 45.35 39.25
C ASN A 575 20.52 44.53 39.79
N VAL A 576 20.33 43.90 40.94
CA VAL A 576 21.32 43.01 41.54
C VAL A 576 20.61 41.82 42.16
N GLY A 577 21.19 40.64 42.03
CA GLY A 577 20.58 39.45 42.58
C GLY A 577 21.49 38.24 42.60
N ILE A 578 20.89 37.15 43.05
CA ILE A 578 21.48 35.83 43.08
C ILE A 578 20.58 34.87 42.32
N THR A 579 21.19 33.94 41.60
CA THR A 579 20.51 32.85 40.90
C THR A 579 20.99 31.52 41.45
N ILE A 580 20.05 30.64 41.74
CA ILE A 580 20.24 29.29 42.27
C ILE A 580 19.74 28.29 41.22
N MET A 581 20.51 27.22 41.00
CA MET A 581 20.23 26.11 40.07
C MET A 581 20.29 24.77 40.76
#